data_AF-A0A929SVZ5-F1
#
_entry.id   AF-A0A929SVZ5-F1
#
_cell.length_a   1.000
_cell.length_b   1.000
_cell.length_c   1.000
_cell.angle_alpha   90.00
_cell.angle_beta   90.00
_cell.angle_gamma   90.00
#
_symmetry.space_group_name_H-M   'P 1'
#
loop_
_entity.id
_entity.type
_entity.pdbx_description
1 polymer ?
#
loop_
_entity_poly.entity_id
_entity_poly.type
_entity_poly.pdbx_seq_one_letter_code
_entity_poly.pdbx_strand_id
1 'polypeptide(L)'
;MCKYNYKKDDDEEKEKEKGKGKVKVLFQKIKEKIKYMDRNDIIMMIVPVLLLALLLSPYARTNKKAVDIKVQNQILSKEQLNKNVEVSMNETSKLNESNFEVFVSKKVPNRGLIPIKSSDFIKNNNKIILYKAVKTVTISGNPEIIEKLNFNISNNSNINFKKNTIQIELDSNRHDNSILNLQINPELLTKDSIINDETLLTIEYVESYVE
;
A
#
# COMPACT_ATOMS: atom_id res chain seq x y z
N MET A 1 52.67 15.01 -37.74
CA MET A 1 51.52 14.45 -38.49
C MET A 1 50.73 13.59 -37.51
N CYS A 2 49.69 14.15 -36.89
CA CYS A 2 48.88 13.44 -35.89
C CYS A 2 47.54 13.05 -36.51
N LYS A 3 47.21 11.75 -36.51
CA LYS A 3 45.86 11.23 -36.76
C LYS A 3 45.30 10.67 -35.45
N TYR A 4 44.02 10.94 -35.25
CA TYR A 4 43.15 10.56 -34.14
C TYR A 4 43.10 9.04 -33.90
N ASN A 5 42.80 8.65 -32.65
CA ASN A 5 41.85 7.58 -32.38
C ASN A 5 41.09 7.84 -31.07
N TYR A 6 39.76 7.80 -31.19
CA TYR A 6 38.77 7.86 -30.12
C TYR A 6 38.88 6.63 -29.21
N LYS A 7 38.56 6.79 -27.92
CA LYS A 7 37.99 5.73 -27.09
C LYS A 7 36.75 6.25 -26.37
N LYS A 8 35.65 5.51 -26.58
CA LYS A 8 34.36 5.62 -25.88
C LYS A 8 34.33 4.57 -24.76
N ASP A 9 33.80 5.00 -23.62
CA ASP A 9 32.91 4.29 -22.66
C ASP A 9 33.15 2.80 -22.37
N ASP A 10 33.69 2.48 -21.19
CA ASP A 10 33.74 1.12 -20.61
C ASP A 10 33.62 1.14 -19.06
N ASP A 11 32.69 1.93 -18.51
CA ASP A 11 32.42 1.95 -17.05
C ASP A 11 31.19 1.12 -16.62
N GLU A 12 30.43 0.52 -17.55
CA GLU A 12 29.23 -0.28 -17.23
C GLU A 12 29.48 -1.79 -17.00
N GLU A 13 30.66 -2.34 -17.32
CA GLU A 13 30.90 -3.78 -17.19
C GLU A 13 31.40 -4.22 -15.80
N LYS A 14 31.89 -3.31 -14.94
CA LYS A 14 32.52 -3.70 -13.65
C LYS A 14 31.56 -3.99 -12.50
N GLU A 15 30.27 -3.70 -12.61
CA GLU A 15 29.30 -3.99 -11.53
C GLU A 15 28.57 -5.34 -11.69
N LYS A 16 28.41 -5.86 -12.91
CA LYS A 16 27.66 -7.12 -13.14
C LYS A 16 28.45 -8.37 -12.74
N GLU A 17 29.78 -8.34 -12.71
CA GLU A 17 30.59 -9.49 -12.28
C GLU A 17 30.64 -9.68 -10.74
N LYS A 18 30.58 -8.59 -9.96
CA LYS A 18 30.67 -8.68 -8.48
C LYS A 18 29.46 -9.34 -7.83
N GLY A 19 28.28 -9.31 -8.47
CA GLY A 19 27.05 -9.93 -7.96
C GLY A 19 26.98 -11.44 -8.20
N LYS A 20 27.40 -11.91 -9.39
CA LYS A 20 27.34 -13.33 -9.78
C LYS A 20 28.28 -14.20 -8.94
N GLY A 21 29.45 -13.70 -8.56
CA GLY A 21 30.41 -14.41 -7.70
C GLY A 21 29.86 -14.68 -6.29
N LYS A 22 29.16 -13.72 -5.68
CA LYS A 22 28.64 -13.84 -4.30
C LYS A 22 27.53 -14.87 -4.18
N VAL A 23 26.61 -14.93 -5.15
CA VAL A 23 25.53 -15.94 -5.18
C VAL A 23 26.12 -17.34 -5.36
N LYS A 24 27.10 -17.50 -6.24
CA LYS A 24 27.76 -18.80 -6.48
C LYS A 24 28.48 -19.32 -5.23
N VAL A 25 29.13 -18.44 -4.48
CA VAL A 25 29.79 -18.76 -3.19
C VAL A 25 28.76 -19.12 -2.10
N LEU A 26 27.61 -18.45 -2.06
CA LEU A 26 26.51 -18.79 -1.14
C LEU A 26 25.93 -20.17 -1.43
N PHE A 27 25.64 -20.47 -2.71
CA PHE A 27 25.12 -21.78 -3.13
C PHE A 27 26.13 -22.90 -2.86
N GLN A 28 27.43 -22.64 -3.04
CA GLN A 28 28.47 -23.62 -2.76
C GLN A 28 28.59 -23.91 -1.26
N LYS A 29 28.52 -22.88 -0.40
CA LYS A 29 28.48 -23.05 1.07
C LYS A 29 27.23 -23.79 1.56
N ILE A 30 26.07 -23.54 0.95
CA ILE A 30 24.82 -24.27 1.25
C ILE A 30 24.95 -25.73 0.82
N LYS A 31 25.51 -25.98 -0.37
CA LYS A 31 25.73 -27.33 -0.91
C LYS A 31 26.71 -28.14 -0.06
N GLU A 32 27.79 -27.52 0.44
CA GLU A 32 28.71 -28.16 1.40
C GLU A 32 28.01 -28.48 2.71
N LYS A 33 27.22 -27.57 3.28
CA LYS A 33 26.48 -27.83 4.52
C LYS A 33 25.50 -29.00 4.39
N ILE A 34 24.79 -29.11 3.26
CA ILE A 34 23.84 -30.20 3.01
C ILE A 34 24.57 -31.53 2.74
N LYS A 35 25.81 -31.50 2.21
CA LYS A 35 26.59 -32.71 1.88
C LYS A 35 26.99 -33.53 3.11
N TYR A 36 27.11 -32.90 4.27
CA TYR A 36 27.49 -33.56 5.54
C TYR A 36 26.30 -33.81 6.47
N MET A 37 25.07 -33.50 6.04
CA MET A 37 23.86 -33.80 6.81
C MET A 37 23.46 -35.25 6.59
N ASP A 38 23.20 -35.97 7.68
CA ASP A 38 22.73 -37.33 7.60
C ASP A 38 21.29 -37.35 7.03
N ARG A 39 20.87 -38.48 6.45
CA ARG A 39 19.55 -38.58 5.78
C ARG A 39 18.41 -38.19 6.71
N ASN A 40 18.52 -38.49 8.00
CA ASN A 40 17.52 -38.13 9.00
C ASN A 40 17.46 -36.62 9.27
N ASP A 41 18.58 -35.89 9.22
CA ASP A 41 18.61 -34.44 9.42
C ASP A 41 17.97 -33.69 8.25
N ILE A 42 18.16 -34.20 7.03
CA ILE A 42 17.52 -33.66 5.83
C ILE A 42 16.00 -33.88 5.88
N ILE A 43 15.56 -35.07 6.33
CA ILE A 43 14.13 -35.38 6.51
C ILE A 43 13.50 -34.49 7.58
N MET A 44 14.17 -34.29 8.72
CA MET A 44 13.71 -33.42 9.82
C MET A 44 13.57 -31.94 9.39
N MET A 45 14.31 -31.49 8.38
CA MET A 45 14.19 -30.14 7.82
C MET A 45 13.06 -30.02 6.78
N ILE A 46 12.85 -31.06 5.97
CA ILE A 46 11.88 -31.04 4.85
C ILE A 46 10.44 -31.33 5.32
N VAL A 47 10.27 -32.25 6.28
CA VAL A 47 8.96 -32.64 6.82
C VAL A 47 8.15 -31.47 7.42
N PRO A 48 8.72 -30.58 8.26
CA PRO A 48 7.96 -29.45 8.79
C PRO A 48 7.56 -28.43 7.72
N VAL A 49 8.36 -28.26 6.66
CA VAL A 49 8.02 -27.36 5.54
C VAL A 49 6.86 -27.93 4.70
N LEU A 50 6.87 -29.25 4.45
CA LEU A 50 5.76 -29.95 3.80
C LEU A 50 4.47 -29.94 4.64
N LEU A 51 4.59 -30.14 5.95
CA LEU A 51 3.46 -30.03 6.88
C LEU A 51 2.89 -28.61 6.90
N LEU A 52 3.74 -27.58 6.87
CA LEU A 52 3.29 -26.18 6.80
C LEU A 52 2.53 -25.90 5.49
N ALA A 53 3.01 -26.42 4.35
CA ALA A 53 2.31 -26.30 3.07
C ALA A 53 0.95 -27.03 3.07
N LEU A 54 0.88 -28.22 3.67
CA LEU A 54 -0.37 -28.97 3.85
C LEU A 54 -1.34 -28.28 4.81
N LEU A 55 -0.88 -27.66 5.89
CA LEU A 55 -1.71 -26.93 6.85
C LEU A 55 -2.26 -25.60 6.30
N LEU A 56 -1.58 -25.00 5.32
CA LEU A 56 -2.07 -23.81 4.61
C LEU A 56 -3.01 -24.14 3.44
N SER A 57 -3.02 -25.39 2.96
CA SER A 57 -3.88 -25.83 1.86
C SER A 57 -5.40 -25.89 2.13
N PRO A 58 -5.94 -25.95 3.37
CA PRO A 58 -7.38 -25.94 3.60
C PRO A 58 -8.01 -24.53 3.56
N TYR A 59 -7.21 -23.45 3.56
CA TYR A 59 -7.72 -22.10 3.32
C TYR A 59 -8.10 -21.84 1.84
N ALA A 60 -7.86 -22.83 0.96
CA ALA A 60 -8.40 -22.90 -0.39
C ALA A 60 -9.55 -23.92 -0.48
N ARG A 61 -10.65 -23.70 0.25
CA ARG A 61 -11.93 -24.35 -0.05
C ARG A 61 -13.07 -23.46 0.43
N THR A 62 -14.04 -23.10 -0.40
CA THR A 62 -15.11 -23.98 -0.90
C THR A 62 -15.89 -23.20 -1.99
N ASN A 63 -16.56 -23.75 -3.01
CA ASN A 63 -17.60 -24.77 -2.97
C ASN A 63 -17.81 -25.39 -4.37
N LYS A 64 -17.77 -26.72 -4.48
CA LYS A 64 -18.52 -27.44 -5.52
C LYS A 64 -19.87 -27.82 -4.91
N LYS A 65 -20.95 -27.17 -5.36
CA LYS A 65 -22.30 -27.73 -5.30
C LYS A 65 -22.87 -27.67 -6.70
N ALA A 66 -23.15 -28.85 -7.25
CA ALA A 66 -23.97 -28.98 -8.45
C ALA A 66 -25.39 -28.54 -8.08
N VAL A 67 -25.90 -27.54 -8.78
CA VAL A 67 -27.32 -27.22 -8.86
C VAL A 67 -27.61 -27.07 -10.34
N ASP A 68 -28.58 -27.84 -10.80
CA ASP A 68 -29.07 -27.89 -12.17
C ASP A 68 -29.68 -26.53 -12.53
N ILE A 69 -29.03 -25.77 -13.42
CA ILE A 69 -29.51 -24.46 -13.89
C ILE A 69 -29.79 -24.58 -15.38
N LYS A 70 -31.08 -24.48 -15.73
CA LYS A 70 -31.56 -24.33 -17.10
C LYS A 70 -30.73 -23.28 -17.83
N VAL A 71 -30.09 -23.72 -18.91
CA VAL A 71 -29.35 -22.90 -19.87
C VAL A 71 -30.26 -21.78 -20.40
N GLN A 72 -29.99 -20.55 -19.97
CA GLN A 72 -30.35 -19.35 -20.71
C GLN A 72 -29.04 -18.75 -21.22
N ASN A 73 -28.72 -19.04 -22.48
CA ASN A 73 -27.59 -18.44 -23.19
C ASN A 73 -27.84 -16.94 -23.35
N GLN A 74 -27.36 -16.13 -22.42
CA GLN A 74 -27.06 -14.74 -22.70
C GLN A 74 -25.63 -14.71 -23.25
N ILE A 75 -25.52 -14.64 -24.57
CA ILE A 75 -24.25 -14.45 -25.27
C ILE A 75 -23.76 -13.06 -24.85
N LEU A 76 -22.89 -13.01 -23.83
CA LEU A 76 -22.11 -11.82 -23.51
C LEU A 76 -21.20 -11.59 -24.72
N SER A 77 -21.49 -10.56 -25.51
CA SER A 77 -20.68 -10.21 -26.67
C SER A 77 -19.25 -9.94 -26.20
N LYS A 78 -18.26 -10.49 -26.92
CA LYS A 78 -16.82 -10.32 -26.68
C LYS A 78 -16.36 -8.85 -26.63
N GLU A 79 -17.24 -7.92 -26.93
CA GLU A 79 -17.08 -6.48 -26.89
C GLU A 79 -17.03 -5.90 -25.46
N GLN A 80 -17.58 -6.60 -24.45
CA GLN A 80 -17.45 -6.18 -23.04
C GLN A 80 -16.10 -6.55 -22.39
N LEU A 81 -15.32 -7.44 -23.01
CA LEU A 81 -13.98 -7.84 -22.53
C LEU A 81 -12.85 -6.89 -22.97
N ASN A 82 -13.16 -5.86 -23.79
CA ASN A 82 -12.21 -4.87 -24.26
C ASN A 82 -12.31 -3.51 -23.55
N LYS A 83 -12.93 -3.48 -22.38
CA LYS A 83 -12.67 -2.39 -21.44
C LYS A 83 -11.36 -2.68 -20.72
N ASN A 84 -10.25 -2.31 -21.37
CA ASN A 84 -9.14 -1.74 -20.62
C ASN A 84 -9.65 -0.42 -20.01
N VAL A 85 -10.62 -0.50 -19.09
CA VAL A 85 -10.84 0.56 -18.12
C VAL A 85 -9.55 0.52 -17.33
N GLU A 86 -8.65 1.42 -17.66
CA GLU A 86 -7.55 1.76 -16.79
C GLU A 86 -8.23 2.16 -15.47
N VAL A 87 -8.31 1.22 -14.54
CA VAL A 87 -8.83 1.45 -13.19
C VAL A 87 -7.81 2.39 -12.59
N SER A 88 -8.09 3.67 -12.72
CA SER A 88 -7.24 4.70 -12.20
C SER A 88 -7.15 4.50 -10.69
N MET A 89 -5.93 4.21 -10.22
CA MET A 89 -5.66 3.96 -8.81
C MET A 89 -5.30 5.28 -8.13
N ASN A 90 -5.79 5.48 -6.90
CA ASN A 90 -5.69 6.72 -6.13
C ASN A 90 -6.50 7.88 -6.71
N GLU A 91 -7.77 7.64 -6.98
CA GLU A 91 -8.69 8.76 -7.23
C GLU A 91 -8.74 9.73 -6.05
N THR A 92 -8.56 9.23 -4.82
CA THR A 92 -8.40 10.08 -3.62
C THR A 92 -7.24 11.06 -3.77
N SER A 93 -6.13 10.69 -4.40
CA SER A 93 -5.00 11.62 -4.62
C SER A 93 -5.44 12.78 -5.50
N LYS A 94 -6.07 12.47 -6.65
CA LYS A 94 -6.53 13.47 -7.62
C LYS A 94 -7.58 14.41 -7.04
N LEU A 95 -8.46 13.89 -6.19
CA LEU A 95 -9.51 14.68 -5.55
C LEU A 95 -8.96 15.70 -4.54
N ASN A 96 -7.72 15.53 -4.06
CA ASN A 96 -7.14 16.35 -2.99
C ASN A 96 -5.88 17.12 -3.40
N GLU A 97 -5.27 16.84 -4.56
CA GLU A 97 -4.00 17.45 -4.99
C GLU A 97 -4.04 18.98 -5.15
N SER A 98 -5.24 19.56 -5.32
CA SER A 98 -5.42 21.02 -5.39
C SER A 98 -5.32 21.71 -4.04
N ASN A 99 -5.60 20.98 -2.94
CA ASN A 99 -5.66 21.54 -1.59
C ASN A 99 -4.56 21.02 -0.67
N PHE A 100 -3.98 19.86 -0.99
CA PHE A 100 -3.00 19.18 -0.16
C PHE A 100 -1.85 18.64 -1.00
N GLU A 101 -0.69 18.51 -0.35
CA GLU A 101 0.37 17.65 -0.85
C GLU A 101 -0.11 16.19 -0.76
N VAL A 102 0.09 15.41 -1.83
CA VAL A 102 -0.39 14.03 -1.90
C VAL A 102 0.71 13.12 -2.45
N PHE A 103 0.86 11.95 -1.84
CA PHE A 103 1.85 10.96 -2.24
C PHE A 103 1.18 9.62 -2.52
N VAL A 104 1.53 9.03 -3.65
CA VAL A 104 1.10 7.68 -4.02
C VAL A 104 2.27 6.71 -3.93
N SER A 105 2.05 5.55 -3.31
CA SER A 105 3.08 4.53 -3.21
C SER A 105 3.38 3.89 -4.57
N LYS A 106 4.64 3.96 -5.00
CA LYS A 106 5.10 3.25 -6.22
C LYS A 106 5.05 1.73 -6.08
N LYS A 107 5.17 1.20 -4.85
CA LYS A 107 5.19 -0.25 -4.57
C LYS A 107 3.79 -0.82 -4.41
N VAL A 108 2.87 -0.03 -3.88
CA VAL A 108 1.49 -0.42 -3.60
C VAL A 108 0.59 0.66 -4.20
N PRO A 109 0.29 0.58 -5.51
CA PRO A 109 -0.31 1.69 -6.24
C PRO A 109 -1.73 2.03 -5.83
N ASN A 110 -2.36 1.32 -4.89
CA ASN A 110 -3.66 1.67 -4.34
C ASN A 110 -3.56 2.30 -2.93
N ARG A 111 -2.35 2.64 -2.47
CA ARG A 111 -2.11 3.32 -1.20
C ARG A 111 -1.57 4.72 -1.44
N GLY A 112 -2.16 5.68 -0.75
CA GLY A 112 -1.65 7.04 -0.72
C GLY A 112 -1.52 7.61 0.70
N LEU A 113 -0.90 8.78 0.75
CA LEU A 113 -0.53 9.49 1.97
C LEU A 113 -0.72 10.99 1.74
N ILE A 114 -1.39 11.65 2.69
CA ILE A 114 -1.60 13.10 2.70
C ILE A 114 -1.01 13.64 4.01
N PRO A 115 0.15 14.34 4.00
CA PRO A 115 0.61 15.07 5.16
C PRO A 115 -0.26 16.32 5.34
N ILE A 116 -0.69 16.56 6.58
CA ILE A 116 -1.44 17.75 6.96
C ILE A 116 -0.52 18.64 7.77
N LYS A 117 -0.20 19.80 7.20
CA LYS A 117 0.72 20.77 7.78
C LYS A 117 0.00 21.76 8.70
N SER A 118 0.76 22.47 9.51
CA SER A 118 0.20 23.52 10.37
C SER A 118 -0.51 24.61 9.56
N SER A 119 -0.01 24.97 8.37
CA SER A 119 -0.66 25.97 7.52
C SER A 119 -2.00 25.50 6.93
N ASP A 120 -2.22 24.19 6.78
CA ASP A 120 -3.50 23.65 6.31
C ASP A 120 -4.60 23.93 7.33
N PHE A 121 -4.32 23.77 8.61
CA PHE A 121 -5.28 24.12 9.68
C PHE A 121 -5.54 25.63 9.75
N ILE A 122 -4.50 26.47 9.60
CA ILE A 122 -4.62 27.93 9.63
C ILE A 122 -5.49 28.44 8.47
N LYS A 123 -5.33 27.84 7.29
CA LYS A 123 -6.13 28.16 6.08
C LYS A 123 -7.51 27.51 6.09
N ASN A 124 -7.84 26.73 7.13
CA ASN A 124 -9.06 25.93 7.22
C ASN A 124 -9.20 24.92 6.06
N ASN A 125 -8.06 24.44 5.53
CA ASN A 125 -7.98 23.31 4.61
C ASN A 125 -8.05 22.02 5.42
N ASN A 126 -9.24 21.67 5.88
CA ASN A 126 -9.46 20.52 6.77
C ASN A 126 -10.32 19.40 6.19
N LYS A 127 -10.76 19.55 4.93
CA LYS A 127 -11.66 18.59 4.28
C LYS A 127 -10.89 17.73 3.30
N ILE A 128 -10.82 16.45 3.58
CA ILE A 128 -10.22 15.45 2.71
C ILE A 128 -11.33 14.64 2.06
N ILE A 129 -11.33 14.57 0.73
CA ILE A 129 -12.30 13.81 -0.04
C ILE A 129 -11.74 12.41 -0.28
N LEU A 130 -12.32 11.41 0.39
CA LEU A 130 -11.95 10.00 0.24
C LEU A 130 -12.78 9.39 -0.89
N TYR A 131 -12.13 8.91 -1.94
CA TYR A 131 -12.83 8.25 -3.04
C TYR A 131 -13.63 7.05 -2.53
N LYS A 132 -14.77 6.75 -3.16
CA LYS A 132 -15.68 5.66 -2.78
C LYS A 132 -15.01 4.28 -2.63
N ALA A 133 -13.88 4.04 -3.29
CA ALA A 133 -13.15 2.78 -3.18
C ALA A 133 -12.20 2.69 -1.96
N VAL A 134 -11.96 3.75 -1.19
CA VAL A 134 -11.16 3.67 0.06
C VAL A 134 -11.77 2.64 1.04
N LYS A 135 -10.96 1.72 1.56
CA LYS A 135 -11.38 0.74 2.57
C LYS A 135 -10.92 1.14 3.96
N THR A 136 -9.69 1.62 4.05
CA THR A 136 -9.07 1.97 5.32
C THR A 136 -8.41 3.33 5.24
N VAL A 137 -8.53 4.08 6.33
CA VAL A 137 -7.80 5.31 6.58
C VAL A 137 -7.10 5.17 7.92
N THR A 138 -5.84 5.57 7.99
CA THR A 138 -5.08 5.68 9.23
C THR A 138 -4.61 7.11 9.39
N ILE A 139 -5.09 7.75 10.45
CA ILE A 139 -4.61 9.07 10.89
C ILE A 139 -3.51 8.81 11.91
N SER A 140 -2.33 9.37 11.69
CA SER A 140 -1.19 9.26 12.61
C SER A 140 -0.56 10.62 12.83
N GLY A 141 0.12 10.80 13.97
CA GLY A 141 0.73 12.07 14.33
C GLY A 141 1.30 12.03 15.74
N ASN A 142 1.65 13.21 16.25
CA ASN A 142 2.05 13.35 17.65
C ASN A 142 0.91 12.84 18.57
N PRO A 143 1.21 12.00 19.59
CA PRO A 143 0.19 11.49 20.51
C PRO A 143 -0.70 12.56 21.11
N GLU A 144 -0.14 13.72 21.50
CA GLU A 144 -0.92 14.81 22.08
C GLU A 144 -1.91 15.41 21.08
N ILE A 145 -1.51 15.50 19.81
CA ILE A 145 -2.39 15.97 18.74
C ILE A 145 -3.50 14.95 18.48
N ILE A 146 -3.16 13.66 18.38
CA ILE A 146 -4.11 12.59 18.10
C ILE A 146 -5.16 12.48 19.21
N GLU A 147 -4.76 12.58 20.47
CA GLU A 147 -5.66 12.49 21.63
C GLU A 147 -6.70 13.62 21.66
N LYS A 148 -6.32 14.80 21.17
CA LYS A 148 -7.17 16.01 21.16
C LYS A 148 -7.75 16.32 19.76
N LEU A 149 -7.52 15.46 18.77
CA LEU A 149 -8.01 15.65 17.41
C LEU A 149 -9.51 15.44 17.38
N ASN A 150 -10.25 16.47 17.00
CA ASN A 150 -11.65 16.34 16.64
C ASN A 150 -11.75 16.03 15.14
N PHE A 151 -12.52 15.02 14.77
CA PHE A 151 -12.75 14.71 13.37
C PHE A 151 -14.15 14.17 13.15
N ASN A 152 -14.63 14.30 11.92
CA ASN A 152 -15.89 13.74 11.50
C ASN A 152 -15.75 13.11 10.11
N ILE A 153 -16.49 12.05 9.86
CA ILE A 153 -16.57 11.42 8.54
C ILE A 153 -18.03 11.28 8.10
N SER A 154 -18.31 11.64 6.85
CA SER A 154 -19.69 11.77 6.35
C SER A 154 -20.47 10.45 6.25
N ASN A 155 -19.79 9.30 6.19
CA ASN A 155 -20.41 8.01 5.91
C ASN A 155 -20.18 7.05 7.08
N ASN A 156 -20.98 5.98 7.14
CA ASN A 156 -20.83 4.93 8.14
C ASN A 156 -19.40 4.38 8.11
N SER A 157 -18.79 4.37 9.29
CA SER A 157 -17.42 3.92 9.48
C SER A 157 -17.27 3.24 10.83
N ASN A 158 -16.41 2.23 10.89
CA ASN A 158 -15.93 1.72 12.16
C ASN A 158 -14.64 2.45 12.53
N ILE A 159 -14.60 3.02 13.74
CA ILE A 159 -13.50 3.86 14.20
C ILE A 159 -12.84 3.17 15.40
N ASN A 160 -11.53 3.00 15.32
CA ASN A 160 -10.72 2.42 16.38
C ASN A 160 -9.60 3.38 16.79
N PHE A 161 -9.58 3.73 18.07
CA PHE A 161 -8.60 4.62 18.67
C PHE A 161 -7.45 3.81 19.27
N LYS A 162 -6.22 4.12 18.86
CA LYS A 162 -4.98 3.57 19.41
C LYS A 162 -4.09 4.73 19.88
N LYS A 163 -3.12 4.43 20.75
CA LYS A 163 -2.34 5.44 21.50
C LYS A 163 -1.72 6.58 20.67
N ASN A 164 -1.47 6.38 19.37
CA ASN A 164 -0.90 7.41 18.48
C ASN A 164 -1.58 7.44 17.09
N THR A 165 -2.68 6.71 16.91
CA THR A 165 -3.29 6.52 15.60
C THR A 165 -4.79 6.32 15.71
N ILE A 166 -5.53 6.83 14.73
CA ILE A 166 -6.95 6.56 14.57
C ILE A 166 -7.11 5.74 13.30
N GLN A 167 -7.70 4.56 13.42
CA GLN A 167 -8.01 3.70 12.28
C GLN A 167 -9.49 3.83 11.95
N ILE A 168 -9.79 4.08 10.68
CA ILE A 168 -11.15 4.23 10.17
C ILE A 168 -11.33 3.20 9.07
N GLU A 169 -12.30 2.31 9.26
CA GLU A 169 -12.73 1.35 8.24
C GLU A 169 -14.02 1.86 7.61
N LEU A 170 -14.03 1.93 6.28
CA LEU A 170 -15.15 2.43 5.50
C LEU A 170 -15.89 1.27 4.83
N ASP A 171 -17.21 1.40 4.75
CA ASP A 171 -18.03 0.42 4.04
C ASP A 171 -17.57 0.30 2.58
N SER A 172 -17.23 -0.92 2.17
CA SER A 172 -16.76 -1.21 0.81
C SER A 172 -17.88 -1.12 -0.24
N ASN A 173 -19.16 -1.12 0.18
CA ASN A 173 -20.30 -1.09 -0.73
C ASN A 173 -20.79 0.33 -1.05
N ARG A 174 -20.09 1.37 -0.59
CA ARG A 174 -20.50 2.75 -0.82
C ARG A 174 -20.40 3.16 -2.29
N HIS A 175 -21.39 3.92 -2.73
CA HIS A 175 -21.44 4.45 -4.10
C HIS A 175 -20.89 5.88 -4.20
N ASP A 176 -20.83 6.60 -3.08
CA ASP A 176 -20.39 7.99 -2.98
C ASP A 176 -19.05 8.12 -2.25
N ASN A 177 -18.35 9.22 -2.54
CA ASN A 177 -17.15 9.61 -1.80
C ASN A 177 -17.49 9.95 -0.34
N SER A 178 -16.51 9.86 0.54
CA SER A 178 -16.64 10.31 1.93
C SER A 178 -15.84 11.59 2.16
N ILE A 179 -16.33 12.44 3.06
CA ILE A 179 -15.62 13.63 3.48
C ILE A 179 -15.10 13.39 4.89
N LEU A 180 -13.77 13.41 5.05
CA LEU A 180 -13.10 13.42 6.34
C LEU A 180 -12.77 14.87 6.70
N ASN A 181 -13.34 15.37 7.78
CA ASN A 181 -13.08 16.71 8.30
C ASN A 181 -12.20 16.63 9.56
N LEU A 182 -11.12 17.40 9.59
CA LEU A 182 -10.13 17.39 10.67
C LEU A 182 -10.09 18.74 11.41
N GLN A 183 -10.17 18.72 12.73
CA GLN A 183 -10.14 19.92 13.56
C GLN A 183 -9.15 19.73 14.70
N ILE A 184 -8.10 20.53 14.71
CA ILE A 184 -7.13 20.58 15.81
C ILE A 184 -7.46 21.75 16.73
N ASN A 185 -7.26 21.57 18.04
CA ASN A 185 -7.26 22.70 18.97
C ASN A 185 -6.08 23.64 18.62
N PRO A 186 -6.31 24.94 18.36
CA PRO A 186 -5.24 25.89 18.06
C PRO A 186 -4.13 25.95 19.11
N GLU A 187 -4.42 25.62 20.37
CA GLU A 187 -3.43 25.57 21.46
C GLU A 187 -2.33 24.52 21.23
N LEU A 188 -2.57 23.53 20.36
CA LEU A 188 -1.61 22.49 19.99
C LEU A 188 -0.68 22.93 18.85
N LEU A 189 -0.93 24.09 18.26
CA LEU A 189 -0.07 24.69 17.25
C LEU A 189 1.03 25.51 17.94
N THR A 190 2.24 24.96 18.00
CA THR A 190 3.39 25.68 18.54
C THR A 190 3.86 26.76 17.56
N LYS A 191 4.53 27.79 18.07
CA LYS A 191 5.12 28.83 17.21
C LYS A 191 6.06 28.23 16.17
N ASP A 192 6.86 27.26 16.58
CA ASP A 192 7.82 26.59 15.70
C ASP A 192 7.11 25.78 14.61
N SER A 193 6.05 25.03 14.95
CA SER A 193 5.32 24.25 13.95
C SER A 193 4.61 25.14 12.92
N ILE A 194 4.15 26.32 13.33
CA ILE A 194 3.55 27.33 12.44
C ILE A 194 4.62 27.96 11.53
N ILE A 195 5.76 28.39 12.08
CA ILE A 195 6.82 29.06 11.33
C ILE A 195 7.46 28.13 10.30
N ASN A 196 7.66 26.86 10.67
CA ASN A 196 8.32 25.87 9.83
C ASN A 196 7.34 25.08 8.94
N ASP A 197 6.03 25.37 9.00
CA ASP A 197 4.97 24.65 8.29
C ASP A 197 5.07 23.12 8.46
N GLU A 198 5.25 22.67 9.70
CA GLU A 198 5.51 21.26 10.00
C GLU A 198 4.29 20.39 9.74
N THR A 199 4.54 19.16 9.28
CA THR A 199 3.52 18.11 9.20
C THR A 199 3.09 17.71 10.61
N LEU A 200 1.82 17.95 10.94
CA LEU A 200 1.24 17.64 12.24
C LEU A 200 0.56 16.28 12.26
N LEU A 201 -0.10 15.93 11.15
CA LEU A 201 -0.79 14.67 10.95
C LEU A 201 -0.40 14.07 9.60
N THR A 202 -0.52 12.75 9.52
CA THR A 202 -0.42 12.00 8.27
C THR A 202 -1.66 11.16 8.10
N ILE A 203 -2.31 11.30 6.95
CA ILE A 203 -3.49 10.55 6.55
C ILE A 203 -3.06 9.53 5.51
N GLU A 204 -2.98 8.27 5.91
CA GLU A 204 -2.75 7.16 5.00
C GLU A 204 -4.07 6.55 4.60
N TYR A 205 -4.27 6.25 3.31
CA TYR A 205 -5.48 5.60 2.81
C TYR A 205 -5.15 4.45 1.88
N VAL A 206 -6.04 3.46 1.82
CA VAL A 206 -5.96 2.32 0.90
C VAL A 206 -7.26 2.21 0.12
N GLU A 207 -7.19 2.32 -1.20
CA GLU A 207 -8.29 2.06 -2.12
C GLU A 207 -8.37 0.57 -2.45
N SER A 208 -9.58 0.03 -2.55
CA SER A 208 -9.78 -1.27 -3.18
C SER A 208 -9.60 -1.15 -4.68
N TYR A 209 -9.03 -2.19 -5.28
CA TYR A 209 -9.18 -2.43 -6.71
C TYR A 209 -10.68 -2.47 -6.99
N VAL A 210 -11.15 -1.52 -7.82
CA VAL A 210 -12.52 -1.55 -8.32
C VAL A 210 -12.58 -2.77 -9.25
N GLU A 211 -13.35 -3.79 -8.86
CA GLU A 211 -13.67 -4.94 -9.73
C GLU A 211 -14.63 -4.52 -10.85
#